data_AF-A0A3B9U755-F1
#
_entry.id   AF-A0A3B9U755-F1
#
_cell.length_a   1.000
_cell.length_b   1.000
_cell.length_c   1.000
_cell.angle_alpha   90.00
_cell.angle_beta   90.00
_cell.angle_gamma   90.00
#
_symmetry.space_group_name_H-M   'P 1'
#
loop_
_entity.id
_entity.type
_entity.pdbx_description
1 polymer ?
#
loop_
_entity_poly.entity_id
_entity_poly.type
_entity_poly.pdbx_seq_one_letter_code
_entity_poly.pdbx_strand_id
1 'polypeptide(L)'
;MLWDAAMAKRNAEKAAAKKVWHEKRQLELIEKENKYNAAKNDLLARNGEPCKTIIIHESNIDQFNINNELIVFDKVRKLWLCGHEISIDDINSFVIDDESVIQKGQITAVTSTNTGSMAGRSITGALLGGEAGAIIGGATAKKETVFKQENDKIIHDFALIVNIRDINNPMLLIKIGRDKNKAMEINALMQVIMTMK
;
A
#
# COMPACT_ATOMS: atom_id res chain seq x y z
N MET A 1 47.55 9.75 -16.13
CA MET A 1 48.22 9.32 -14.88
C MET A 1 47.55 9.87 -13.62
N LEU A 2 47.53 11.18 -13.32
CA LEU A 2 46.85 11.71 -12.11
C LEU A 2 45.32 11.51 -12.10
N TRP A 3 44.67 11.65 -13.26
CA TRP A 3 43.23 11.43 -13.42
C TRP A 3 42.81 9.96 -13.23
N ASP A 4 43.62 9.01 -13.69
CA ASP A 4 43.34 7.57 -13.61
C ASP A 4 43.45 7.07 -12.16
N ALA A 5 44.45 7.56 -11.42
CA ALA A 5 44.62 7.28 -9.99
C ALA A 5 43.47 7.86 -9.15
N ALA A 6 43.01 9.08 -9.47
CA ALA A 6 41.87 9.70 -8.80
C ALA A 6 40.55 8.95 -9.06
N MET A 7 40.31 8.50 -10.30
CA MET A 7 39.14 7.68 -10.64
C MET A 7 39.19 6.30 -9.98
N ALA A 8 40.35 5.64 -9.97
CA ALA A 8 40.53 4.35 -9.30
C ALA A 8 40.22 4.44 -7.80
N LYS A 9 40.73 5.49 -7.13
CA LYS A 9 40.44 5.76 -5.72
C LYS A 9 38.94 5.98 -5.47
N ARG A 10 38.28 6.80 -6.29
CA ARG A 10 36.82 7.05 -6.17
C ARG A 10 35.99 5.79 -6.40
N ASN A 11 36.39 4.93 -7.33
CA ASN A 11 35.69 3.66 -7.59
C ASN A 11 35.89 2.67 -6.44
N ALA A 12 37.09 2.59 -5.86
CA ALA A 12 37.36 1.78 -4.67
C ALA A 12 36.55 2.27 -3.46
N GLU A 13 36.46 3.58 -3.23
CA GLU A 13 35.64 4.18 -2.17
C GLU A 13 34.15 3.87 -2.35
N LYS A 14 33.62 3.97 -3.58
CA LYS A 14 32.23 3.59 -3.87
C LYS A 14 31.97 2.10 -3.65
N ALA A 15 32.90 1.23 -4.05
CA ALA A 15 32.78 -0.21 -3.85
C ALA A 15 32.80 -0.58 -2.35
N ALA A 16 33.69 0.05 -1.58
CA ALA A 16 33.76 -0.11 -0.13
C ALA A 16 32.47 0.37 0.56
N ALA A 17 31.98 1.58 0.20
CA ALA A 17 30.73 2.11 0.74
C ALA A 17 29.53 1.21 0.42
N LYS A 18 29.47 0.65 -0.80
CA LYS A 18 28.43 -0.31 -1.20
C LYS A 18 28.52 -1.60 -0.38
N LYS A 19 29.72 -2.13 -0.15
CA LYS A 19 29.93 -3.33 0.68
C LYS A 19 29.48 -3.11 2.12
N VAL A 20 29.88 -2.00 2.74
CA VAL A 20 29.46 -1.63 4.10
C VAL A 20 27.94 -1.45 4.18
N TRP A 21 27.32 -0.82 3.18
CA TRP A 21 25.87 -0.70 3.10
C TRP A 21 25.16 -2.05 3.02
N HIS A 22 25.68 -2.99 2.22
CA HIS A 22 25.12 -4.34 2.12
C HIS A 22 25.27 -5.10 3.44
N GLU A 23 26.44 -5.07 4.08
CA GLU A 23 26.68 -5.73 5.37
C GLU A 23 25.75 -5.18 6.46
N LYS A 24 25.62 -3.85 6.55
CA LYS A 24 24.69 -3.20 7.48
C LYS A 24 23.24 -3.64 7.22
N ARG A 25 22.81 -3.66 5.96
CA ARG A 25 21.46 -4.09 5.59
C ARG A 25 21.21 -5.57 5.89
N GLN A 26 22.21 -6.44 5.75
CA GLN A 26 22.10 -7.85 6.14
C GLN A 26 21.94 -8.01 7.65
N LEU A 27 22.75 -7.29 8.44
CA LEU A 27 22.63 -7.30 9.90
C LEU A 27 21.25 -6.80 10.37
N GLU A 28 20.74 -5.73 9.76
CA GLU A 28 19.38 -5.21 10.04
C GLU A 28 18.30 -6.24 9.72
N LEU A 29 18.44 -7.03 8.64
CA LEU A 29 17.49 -8.09 8.29
C LEU A 29 17.53 -9.24 9.30
N ILE A 30 18.73 -9.70 9.68
CA ILE A 30 18.91 -10.75 10.69
C ILE A 30 18.33 -10.31 12.04
N GLU A 31 18.55 -9.06 12.44
CA GLU A 31 18.00 -8.55 13.70
C GLU A 31 16.47 -8.50 13.67
N LYS A 32 15.88 -8.04 12.56
CA LYS A 32 14.42 -8.03 12.37
C LYS A 32 13.84 -9.44 12.39
N GLU A 33 14.46 -10.38 11.68
CA GLU A 33 14.06 -11.79 11.66
C GLU A 33 14.14 -12.42 13.05
N ASN A 34 15.22 -12.19 13.79
CA ASN A 34 15.37 -12.69 15.16
C ASN A 34 14.28 -12.14 16.10
N LYS A 35 13.99 -10.84 16.03
CA LYS A 35 12.92 -10.21 16.82
C LYS A 35 11.54 -10.78 16.46
N TYR A 36 11.28 -10.93 15.16
CA TYR A 36 10.06 -11.54 14.65
C TYR A 36 9.89 -12.98 15.17
N ASN A 37 10.91 -13.82 15.01
CA ASN A 37 10.89 -15.20 15.44
C ASN A 37 10.73 -15.33 16.96
N ALA A 38 11.41 -14.47 17.73
CA ALA A 38 11.27 -14.44 19.18
C ALA A 38 9.82 -14.09 19.60
N ALA A 39 9.25 -13.03 19.03
CA ALA A 39 7.87 -12.63 19.31
C ALA A 39 6.84 -13.69 18.89
N LYS A 40 7.04 -14.31 17.72
CA LYS A 40 6.17 -15.36 17.20
C LYS A 40 6.24 -16.61 18.07
N ASN A 41 7.43 -17.06 18.43
CA ASN A 41 7.61 -18.23 19.29
C ASN A 41 7.02 -18.00 20.68
N ASP A 42 7.16 -16.80 21.25
CA ASP A 42 6.52 -16.44 22.52
C ASP A 42 4.97 -16.50 22.40
N LEU A 43 4.41 -15.97 21.32
CA LEU A 43 2.97 -16.03 21.06
C LEU A 43 2.46 -17.48 20.94
N LEU A 44 3.20 -18.33 20.21
CA LEU A 44 2.90 -19.75 20.04
C LEU A 44 3.04 -20.53 21.34
N ALA A 45 4.06 -20.23 22.16
CA ALA A 45 4.26 -20.87 23.45
C ALA A 45 3.09 -20.57 24.42
N ARG A 46 2.53 -19.36 24.35
CA ARG A 46 1.42 -18.92 25.21
C ARG A 46 0.06 -19.43 24.75
N ASN A 47 -0.15 -19.58 23.44
CA ASN A 47 -1.48 -19.83 22.85
C ASN A 47 -1.61 -21.15 22.09
N GLY A 48 -0.50 -21.88 21.89
CA GLY A 48 -0.46 -23.10 21.11
C GLY A 48 -0.32 -22.86 19.61
N GLU A 49 -0.53 -23.91 18.82
CA GLU A 49 -0.51 -23.80 17.36
C GLU A 49 -1.70 -22.99 16.82
N PRO A 50 -1.48 -22.11 15.83
CA PRO A 50 -2.55 -21.32 15.25
C PRO A 50 -3.36 -22.15 14.26
N CYS A 51 -4.67 -21.93 14.23
CA CYS A 51 -5.57 -22.53 13.24
C CYS A 51 -5.45 -21.82 11.88
N LYS A 52 -5.28 -20.50 11.89
CA LYS A 52 -5.15 -19.67 10.68
C LYS A 52 -4.20 -18.51 10.94
N THR A 53 -3.42 -18.17 9.92
CA THR A 53 -2.60 -16.96 9.87
C THR A 53 -2.83 -16.27 8.54
N ILE A 54 -3.06 -14.96 8.56
CA ILE A 54 -3.16 -14.09 7.39
C ILE A 54 -2.11 -13.00 7.53
N ILE A 55 -1.32 -12.78 6.48
CA ILE A 55 -0.41 -11.64 6.37
C ILE A 55 -1.16 -10.50 5.70
N ILE A 56 -1.23 -9.34 6.34
CA ILE A 56 -2.05 -8.21 5.89
C ILE A 56 -1.35 -7.44 4.75
N HIS A 57 -0.05 -7.20 4.87
CA HIS A 57 0.74 -6.50 3.85
C HIS A 57 1.84 -7.41 3.30
N GLU A 58 1.73 -7.82 2.05
CA GLU A 58 2.76 -8.61 1.37
C GLU A 58 3.83 -7.69 0.75
N SER A 59 4.49 -6.90 1.60
CA SER A 59 5.61 -6.05 1.20
C SER A 59 6.92 -6.70 1.62
N ASN A 60 7.91 -6.71 0.72
CA ASN A 60 9.28 -7.13 1.04
C ASN A 60 9.91 -6.30 2.18
N ILE A 61 9.36 -5.11 2.47
CA ILE A 61 9.82 -4.24 3.55
C ILE A 61 9.33 -4.74 4.92
N ASP A 62 8.19 -5.45 4.94
CA ASP A 62 7.45 -5.85 6.15
C ASP A 62 7.53 -7.37 6.41
N GLN A 63 8.43 -8.07 5.72
CA GLN A 63 8.57 -9.53 5.76
C GLN A 63 8.75 -10.12 7.17
N PHE A 64 9.32 -9.35 8.10
CA PHE A 64 9.57 -9.76 9.49
C PHE A 64 8.84 -8.86 10.48
N ASN A 65 7.53 -8.70 10.28
CA ASN A 65 6.69 -7.89 11.15
C ASN A 65 5.48 -8.68 11.64
N ILE A 66 5.51 -9.16 12.88
CA ILE A 66 4.39 -9.88 13.49
C ILE A 66 3.14 -8.99 13.65
N ASN A 67 3.32 -7.66 13.68
CA ASN A 67 2.21 -6.71 13.70
C ASN A 67 1.53 -6.56 12.34
N ASN A 68 2.00 -7.29 11.34
CA ASN A 68 1.38 -7.40 10.02
C ASN A 68 0.63 -8.73 9.85
N GLU A 69 0.50 -9.51 10.92
CA GLU A 69 -0.21 -10.79 10.91
C GLU A 69 -1.50 -10.72 11.72
N LEU A 70 -2.53 -11.40 11.20
CA LEU A 70 -3.73 -11.79 11.92
C LEU A 70 -3.64 -13.30 12.18
N ILE A 71 -3.62 -13.71 13.45
CA ILE A 71 -3.41 -15.10 13.85
C ILE A 71 -4.53 -15.56 14.77
N VAL A 72 -5.20 -16.65 14.40
CA VAL A 72 -6.33 -17.21 15.15
C VAL A 72 -5.90 -18.44 15.94
N PHE A 73 -6.15 -18.43 17.23
CA PHE A 73 -5.94 -19.56 18.14
C PHE A 73 -7.31 -20.04 18.65
N ASP A 74 -7.93 -20.93 17.88
CA ASP A 74 -9.28 -21.44 18.12
C ASP A 74 -9.40 -22.20 19.46
N LYS A 75 -8.43 -23.07 19.77
CA LYS A 75 -8.42 -23.89 20.99
C LYS A 75 -8.47 -23.06 22.28
N VAL A 76 -7.84 -21.89 22.29
CA VAL A 76 -7.78 -20.99 23.45
C VAL A 76 -8.67 -19.75 23.28
N ARG A 77 -9.48 -19.69 22.22
CA ARG A 77 -10.39 -18.58 21.88
C ARG A 77 -9.70 -17.21 21.86
N LYS A 78 -8.49 -17.13 21.30
CA LYS A 78 -7.73 -15.88 21.18
C LYS A 78 -7.43 -15.50 19.74
N LEU A 79 -7.30 -14.20 19.52
CA LEU A 79 -6.95 -13.59 18.26
C LEU A 79 -5.75 -12.66 18.48
N TRP A 80 -4.70 -12.86 17.71
CA TRP A 80 -3.67 -11.85 17.51
C TRP A 80 -4.06 -10.98 16.33
N LEU A 81 -4.24 -9.69 16.59
CA LEU A 81 -4.63 -8.70 15.60
C LEU A 81 -3.56 -7.61 15.55
N CYS A 82 -2.57 -7.78 14.67
CA CYS A 82 -1.58 -6.76 14.34
C CYS A 82 -0.92 -6.07 15.55
N GLY A 83 -0.39 -6.87 16.49
CA GLY A 83 0.23 -6.36 17.71
C GLY A 83 -0.64 -6.46 18.97
N HIS A 84 -1.91 -6.83 18.82
CA HIS A 84 -2.87 -6.86 19.91
C HIS A 84 -3.36 -8.30 20.11
N GLU A 85 -3.09 -8.86 21.27
CA GLU A 85 -3.68 -10.14 21.66
C GLU A 85 -5.01 -9.87 22.37
N ILE A 86 -6.11 -10.36 21.79
CA ILE A 86 -7.45 -10.18 22.33
C ILE A 86 -8.18 -11.52 22.45
N SER A 87 -9.07 -11.62 23.44
CA SER A 87 -10.03 -12.73 23.51
C SER A 87 -11.06 -12.57 22.41
N ILE A 88 -11.45 -13.66 21.76
CA ILE A 88 -12.57 -13.68 20.82
C ILE A 88 -13.84 -13.20 21.53
N ASP A 89 -14.02 -13.56 22.80
CA ASP A 89 -15.20 -13.22 23.60
C ASP A 89 -15.38 -11.72 23.82
N ASP A 90 -14.29 -10.96 23.76
CA ASP A 90 -14.29 -9.52 23.97
C ASP A 90 -14.63 -8.74 22.68
N ILE A 91 -14.71 -9.37 21.52
CA ILE A 91 -15.01 -8.69 20.25
C ILE A 91 -16.50 -8.35 20.15
N ASN A 92 -16.92 -7.12 20.36
CA ASN A 92 -18.35 -6.76 20.27
C ASN A 92 -18.86 -6.79 18.83
N SER A 93 -18.10 -6.22 17.91
CA SER A 93 -18.45 -6.17 16.48
C SER A 93 -17.21 -5.86 15.64
N PHE A 94 -17.32 -6.05 14.34
CA PHE A 94 -16.30 -5.62 13.38
C PHE A 94 -16.95 -5.06 12.11
N VAL A 95 -16.19 -4.26 11.36
CA VAL A 95 -16.57 -3.77 10.03
C VAL A 95 -15.32 -3.65 9.15
N ILE A 96 -15.47 -3.95 7.86
CA ILE A 96 -14.50 -3.56 6.83
C ILE A 96 -14.96 -2.24 6.25
N ASP A 97 -14.16 -1.20 6.43
CA ASP A 97 -14.36 0.11 5.83
C ASP A 97 -13.56 0.24 4.52
N ASP A 98 -14.13 0.91 3.52
CA ASP A 98 -13.49 1.19 2.23
C ASP A 98 -13.38 2.71 2.05
N GLU A 99 -12.23 3.27 2.43
CA GLU A 99 -11.92 4.70 2.33
C GLU A 99 -11.55 5.08 0.87
N SER A 100 -12.42 4.74 -0.08
CA SER A 100 -12.12 4.91 -1.50
C SER A 100 -12.02 6.39 -1.91
N VAL A 101 -11.02 6.72 -2.72
CA VAL A 101 -10.81 8.05 -3.29
C VAL A 101 -10.96 8.00 -4.81
N ILE A 102 -11.76 8.92 -5.36
CA ILE A 102 -11.94 9.07 -6.81
C ILE A 102 -10.83 9.97 -7.35
N GLN A 103 -9.89 9.38 -8.09
CA GLN A 103 -8.89 10.13 -8.86
C GLN A 103 -9.48 10.45 -10.23
N LYS A 104 -9.77 11.72 -10.47
CA LYS A 104 -10.33 12.19 -11.75
C LYS A 104 -9.34 11.94 -12.89
N GLY A 105 -9.84 11.39 -14.00
CA GLY A 105 -9.01 11.11 -15.18
C GLY A 105 -8.47 12.39 -15.82
N GLN A 106 -7.26 12.32 -16.36
CA GLN A 106 -6.62 13.46 -17.00
C GLN A 106 -7.34 13.83 -18.29
N ILE A 107 -7.65 15.12 -18.46
CA ILE A 107 -8.24 15.65 -19.70
C ILE A 107 -7.10 15.97 -20.66
N THR A 108 -7.04 15.24 -21.77
CA THR A 108 -6.08 15.49 -22.86
C THR A 108 -6.81 16.10 -24.05
N ALA A 109 -6.46 17.34 -24.42
CA ALA A 109 -6.95 17.97 -25.63
C ALA A 109 -6.08 17.55 -26.82
N VAL A 110 -6.65 16.75 -27.74
CA VAL A 110 -5.97 16.39 -29.00
C VAL A 110 -6.50 17.31 -30.10
N THR A 111 -5.65 18.21 -30.59
CA THR A 111 -5.97 19.08 -31.73
C THR A 111 -5.36 18.50 -33.00
N SER A 112 -6.19 18.05 -33.93
CA SER A 112 -5.76 17.59 -35.25
C SER A 112 -5.91 18.74 -36.23
N THR A 113 -4.84 19.16 -36.91
CA THR A 113 -4.92 20.19 -37.96
C THR A 113 -4.66 19.52 -39.30
N ASN A 114 -5.65 19.54 -40.19
CA ASN A 114 -5.54 18.93 -41.51
C ASN A 114 -4.93 19.96 -42.49
N THR A 115 -3.60 20.10 -42.48
CA THR A 115 -2.88 20.84 -43.51
C THR A 115 -1.58 20.10 -43.75
N GLY A 116 -1.29 19.80 -45.02
CA GLY A 116 -0.18 18.93 -45.42
C GLY A 116 1.15 19.33 -44.76
N SER A 117 1.87 18.30 -44.34
CA SER A 117 3.24 18.31 -43.82
C SER A 117 3.44 18.71 -42.36
N MET A 118 3.82 17.68 -41.60
CA MET A 118 4.70 17.68 -40.42
C MET A 118 4.18 18.15 -39.04
N ALA A 119 4.32 17.19 -38.11
CA ALA A 119 4.51 17.33 -36.66
C ALA A 119 3.28 17.66 -35.80
N GLY A 120 2.58 16.60 -35.37
CA GLY A 120 1.63 16.64 -34.26
C GLY A 120 2.33 17.08 -32.96
N ARG A 121 2.14 18.33 -32.57
CA ARG A 121 2.55 18.86 -31.28
C ARG A 121 1.42 18.66 -30.27
N SER A 122 1.61 17.71 -29.34
CA SER A 122 0.77 17.57 -28.15
C SER A 122 1.05 18.75 -27.21
N ILE A 123 0.06 19.62 -27.01
CA ILE A 123 0.12 20.61 -25.93
C ILE A 123 -0.45 19.94 -24.68
N THR A 124 0.43 19.39 -23.84
CA THR A 124 0.06 18.91 -22.50
C THR A 124 0.02 20.11 -21.56
N GLY A 125 -1.12 20.79 -21.50
CA GLY A 125 -1.36 21.90 -20.58
C GLY A 125 -2.53 21.57 -19.65
N ALA A 126 -2.29 21.61 -18.34
CA ALA A 126 -3.33 21.49 -17.33
C ALA A 126 -4.37 22.60 -17.50
N LEU A 127 -5.56 22.27 -17.99
CA LEU A 127 -6.70 23.17 -17.96
C LEU A 127 -7.31 23.13 -16.56
N LEU A 128 -6.69 23.87 -15.63
CA LEU A 128 -7.28 24.18 -14.33
C LEU A 128 -8.42 25.18 -14.55
N GLY A 129 -9.57 24.87 -13.94
CA GLY A 129 -10.86 25.48 -14.22
C GLY A 129 -10.91 27.01 -14.20
N GLY A 130 -11.73 27.54 -15.11
CA GLY A 130 -12.09 28.94 -15.21
C GLY A 130 -12.56 29.23 -16.63
N GLU A 131 -13.88 29.41 -16.77
CA GLU A 131 -14.64 30.10 -17.82
C GLU A 131 -14.09 30.14 -19.26
N ALA A 132 -14.92 29.68 -20.19
CA ALA A 132 -14.70 29.69 -21.63
C ALA A 132 -13.97 30.95 -22.15
N GLY A 133 -12.85 30.77 -22.85
CA GLY A 133 -12.40 31.73 -23.85
C GLY A 133 -10.91 32.03 -23.88
N ALA A 134 -10.20 31.39 -24.80
CA ALA A 134 -9.18 32.03 -25.65
C ALA A 134 -8.57 31.00 -26.63
N ILE A 135 -9.21 30.78 -27.78
CA ILE A 135 -8.47 30.42 -29.00
C ILE A 135 -8.90 31.42 -30.08
N ILE A 136 -8.38 32.64 -29.99
CA ILE A 136 -8.40 33.60 -31.09
C ILE A 136 -6.98 33.71 -31.63
N GLY A 137 -6.82 33.51 -32.93
CA GLY A 137 -5.58 33.83 -33.63
C GLY A 137 -5.43 33.21 -35.01
N GLY A 138 -6.27 33.64 -35.96
CA GLY A 138 -5.90 33.74 -37.38
C GLY A 138 -5.88 32.47 -38.25
N ALA A 139 -6.54 32.57 -39.39
CA ALA A 139 -6.49 31.70 -40.58
C ALA A 139 -7.21 30.32 -40.50
N THR A 140 -8.16 30.20 -41.44
CA THR A 140 -8.96 29.07 -41.88
C THR A 140 -8.25 27.70 -41.84
N ALA A 141 -8.61 26.88 -40.85
CA ALA A 141 -8.57 25.42 -40.93
C ALA A 141 -9.59 24.86 -39.92
N LYS A 142 -10.47 23.93 -40.34
CA LYS A 142 -11.35 23.19 -39.41
C LYS A 142 -10.46 22.46 -38.39
N LYS A 143 -10.32 23.01 -37.18
CA LYS A 143 -9.62 22.38 -36.06
C LYS A 143 -10.64 21.64 -35.23
N GLU A 144 -10.72 20.33 -35.39
CA GLU A 144 -11.45 19.48 -34.44
C GLU A 144 -10.56 19.26 -33.22
N THR A 145 -10.99 19.79 -32.08
CA THR A 145 -10.36 19.52 -30.78
C THR A 145 -11.19 18.43 -30.12
N VAL A 146 -10.63 17.22 -30.00
CA VAL A 146 -11.27 16.12 -29.29
C VAL A 146 -10.69 16.10 -27.88
N PHE A 147 -11.54 16.36 -26.89
CA PHE A 147 -11.20 16.17 -25.49
C PHE A 147 -11.30 14.68 -25.18
N LYS A 148 -10.15 14.04 -24.91
CA LYS A 148 -10.12 12.69 -24.37
C LYS A 148 -9.98 12.81 -22.86
N GLN A 149 -11.06 12.52 -22.14
CA GLN A 149 -11.04 12.36 -20.70
C GLN A 149 -10.74 10.88 -20.40
N GLU A 150 -9.66 10.60 -19.68
CA GLU A 150 -9.47 9.27 -19.13
C GLU A 150 -10.58 8.95 -18.12
N ASN A 151 -10.93 7.67 -17.96
CA ASN A 151 -11.91 7.29 -16.94
C ASN A 151 -11.37 7.62 -15.54
N ASP A 152 -12.27 8.05 -14.67
CA ASP A 152 -11.97 8.21 -13.25
C ASP A 152 -11.49 6.87 -12.67
N LYS A 153 -10.41 6.91 -11.88
CA LYS A 153 -9.88 5.75 -11.18
C LYS A 153 -10.35 5.80 -9.74
N ILE A 154 -11.05 4.76 -9.30
CA ILE A 154 -11.38 4.58 -7.88
C ILE A 154 -10.20 3.86 -7.22
N ILE A 155 -9.58 4.51 -6.24
CA ILE A 155 -8.50 3.93 -5.45
C ILE A 155 -9.12 3.49 -4.12
N HIS A 156 -9.27 2.18 -3.95
CA HIS A 156 -9.75 1.60 -2.69
C HIS A 156 -8.64 1.59 -1.63
N ASP A 157 -9.01 1.78 -0.37
CA ASP A 157 -8.13 1.64 0.79
C ASP A 157 -8.92 1.04 1.96
N PHE A 158 -8.75 -0.26 2.17
CA PHE A 158 -9.55 -1.03 3.12
C PHE A 158 -8.95 -0.97 4.52
N ALA A 159 -9.82 -0.91 5.52
CA ALA A 159 -9.46 -1.02 6.93
C ALA A 159 -10.42 -1.96 7.67
N LEU A 160 -9.89 -2.77 8.59
CA LEU A 160 -10.68 -3.52 9.55
C LEU A 160 -10.80 -2.70 10.84
N ILE A 161 -12.03 -2.45 11.26
CA ILE A 161 -12.35 -1.84 12.55
C ILE A 161 -12.96 -2.93 13.43
N VAL A 162 -12.37 -3.16 14.60
CA VAL A 162 -12.85 -4.13 15.59
C VAL A 162 -13.19 -3.41 16.88
N ASN A 163 -14.45 -3.47 17.30
CA ASN A 163 -14.87 -2.95 18.59
C ASN A 163 -14.72 -4.03 19.64
N ILE A 164 -14.05 -3.72 20.75
CA ILE A 164 -13.76 -4.67 21.83
C ILE A 164 -14.31 -4.19 23.17
N ARG A 165 -14.50 -5.11 24.11
CA ARG A 165 -14.92 -4.84 25.48
C ARG A 165 -13.74 -4.36 26.34
N ASP A 166 -13.10 -3.28 25.91
CA ASP A 166 -12.09 -2.56 26.70
C ASP A 166 -12.51 -1.09 26.77
N ILE A 167 -12.73 -0.58 27.99
CA ILE A 167 -13.14 0.82 28.20
C ILE A 167 -12.03 1.79 27.80
N ASN A 168 -10.77 1.39 27.95
CA ASN A 168 -9.63 2.26 27.65
C ASN A 168 -9.34 2.29 26.15
N ASN A 169 -9.48 1.15 25.47
CA ASN A 169 -9.22 1.00 24.03
C ASN A 169 -10.37 0.24 23.35
N PRO A 170 -11.56 0.86 23.22
CA PRO A 170 -12.75 0.16 22.75
C PRO A 170 -12.72 -0.19 21.25
N MET A 171 -11.75 0.30 20.49
CA MET A 171 -11.67 0.17 19.04
C MET A 171 -10.24 -0.08 18.59
N LEU A 172 -10.05 -1.13 17.78
CA LEU A 172 -8.81 -1.41 17.07
C LEU A 172 -9.01 -1.14 15.57
N LEU A 173 -8.13 -0.33 14.99
CA LEU A 173 -8.12 0.01 13.56
C LEU A 173 -6.90 -0.61 12.89
N ILE A 174 -7.13 -1.52 11.95
CA ILE A 174 -6.08 -2.21 11.20
C ILE A 174 -6.20 -1.87 9.72
N LYS A 175 -5.18 -1.21 9.16
CA LYS A 175 -5.13 -0.90 7.73
C LYS A 175 -4.81 -2.17 6.94
N ILE A 176 -5.62 -2.47 5.93
CA ILE A 176 -5.43 -3.61 5.00
C ILE A 176 -4.77 -3.12 3.71
N GLY A 177 -5.08 -1.89 3.29
CA GLY A 177 -4.58 -1.31 2.06
C GLY A 177 -5.51 -1.61 0.89
N ARG A 178 -4.96 -1.63 -0.33
CA ARG A 178 -5.76 -1.65 -1.57
C ARG A 178 -6.17 -3.05 -2.04
N ASP A 179 -5.82 -4.08 -1.30
CA ASP A 179 -6.07 -5.47 -1.70
C ASP A 179 -7.48 -5.91 -1.29
N LYS A 180 -8.39 -5.84 -2.27
CA LYS A 180 -9.79 -6.27 -2.10
C LYS A 180 -9.92 -7.75 -1.73
N ASN A 181 -9.11 -8.63 -2.32
CA ASN A 181 -9.22 -10.06 -2.05
C ASN A 181 -8.82 -10.35 -0.60
N LYS A 182 -7.79 -9.67 -0.12
CA LYS A 182 -7.35 -9.76 1.27
C LYS A 182 -8.38 -9.19 2.24
N ALA A 183 -8.99 -8.05 1.91
CA ALA A 183 -10.09 -7.50 2.69
C ALA A 183 -11.28 -8.47 2.77
N MET A 184 -11.62 -9.15 1.66
CA MET A 184 -12.66 -10.18 1.63
C MET A 184 -12.29 -11.43 2.44
N GLU A 185 -11.03 -11.89 2.38
CA GLU A 185 -10.56 -13.03 3.18
C GLU A 185 -10.65 -12.71 4.69
N ILE A 186 -10.18 -11.52 5.08
CA ILE A 186 -10.25 -11.04 6.47
C ILE A 186 -11.72 -10.92 6.91
N ASN A 187 -12.59 -10.37 6.07
CA ASN A 187 -14.03 -10.28 6.35
C ASN A 187 -14.63 -11.67 6.62
N ALA A 188 -14.39 -12.64 5.73
CA ALA A 188 -14.90 -13.99 5.88
C ALA A 188 -14.37 -14.67 7.15
N LEU A 189 -13.09 -14.50 7.45
CA LEU A 189 -12.49 -15.02 8.68
C LEU A 189 -13.14 -14.41 9.93
N MET A 190 -13.30 -13.08 9.96
CA MET A 190 -13.94 -12.38 11.08
C MET A 190 -15.40 -12.80 11.27
N GLN A 191 -16.15 -13.06 10.18
CA GLN A 191 -17.51 -13.62 10.29
C GLN A 191 -17.50 -14.98 10.99
N VAL A 192 -16.59 -15.87 10.62
CA VAL A 192 -16.45 -17.18 11.29
C VAL A 192 -16.09 -17.00 12.76
N ILE A 193 -15.12 -16.12 13.08
CA ILE A 193 -14.74 -15.81 14.47
C ILE A 193 -15.95 -15.34 15.30
N MET A 194 -16.80 -14.48 14.73
CA MET A 194 -18.01 -14.02 15.42
C MET A 194 -19.03 -15.14 15.67
N THR A 195 -19.06 -16.19 14.84
CA THR A 195 -19.91 -17.37 15.07
C THR A 195 -19.35 -18.33 16.12
N MET A 196 -18.07 -18.21 16.48
CA MET A 196 -17.42 -19.05 17.51
C MET A 196 -17.68 -18.57 18.94
N LYS A 197 -18.27 -17.37 19.11
CA LYS A 197 -18.67 -16.85 20.41
C LYS A 197 -19.72 -17.74 21.08
#